data_AF-A0A1G9E8J0-F1
#
_entry.id   AF-A0A1G9E8J0-F1
#
_cell.length_a   1.000
_cell.length_b   1.000
_cell.length_c   1.000
_cell.angle_alpha   90.00
_cell.angle_beta   90.00
_cell.angle_gamma   90.00
#
_symmetry.space_group_name_H-M   'P 1'
#
loop_
_entity.id
_entity.type
_entity.pdbx_description
1 polymer ?
#
loop_
_entity_poly.entity_id
_entity_poly.type
_entity_poly.pdbx_seq_one_letter_code
_entity_poly.pdbx_strand_id
1 'polypeptide(L)'
;MSQAILHFAVGGTLTALLIALVPDVPYPRTLVLIGGGWAMIPDAAKLASHPALLALHDSPVADIFWFHRTLDHLDESDSVRLASVALVIFIVVTSLLERRSYRAPEVVRERGDGD
;
A
#
# COMPACT_ATOMS: atom_id res chain seq x y z
N MET A 1 -15.15 5.64 7.09
CA MET A 1 -14.12 6.47 6.41
C MET A 1 -12.71 6.07 6.80
N SER A 2 -12.46 5.56 8.00
CA SER A 2 -11.14 5.07 8.40
C SER A 2 -10.74 3.76 7.69
N GLN A 3 -11.68 2.90 7.30
CA GLN A 3 -11.41 1.71 6.50
C GLN A 3 -10.70 2.04 5.19
N ALA A 4 -11.08 3.11 4.48
CA ALA A 4 -10.39 3.51 3.25
C ALA A 4 -8.92 3.88 3.51
N ILE A 5 -8.62 4.52 4.65
CA ILE A 5 -7.24 4.80 5.08
C ILE A 5 -6.51 3.51 5.42
N LEU A 6 -7.18 2.58 6.12
CA LEU A 6 -6.65 1.25 6.44
C LEU A 6 -6.29 0.49 5.15
N HIS A 7 -7.19 0.40 4.18
CA HIS A 7 -6.98 -0.25 2.89
C HIS A 7 -5.81 0.37 2.13
N PHE A 8 -5.79 1.70 2.00
CA PHE A 8 -4.70 2.41 1.35
C PHE A 8 -3.35 2.11 2.01
N ALA A 9 -3.29 2.21 3.34
CA ALA A 9 -2.06 2.02 4.09
C ALA A 9 -1.56 0.57 4.01
N VAL A 10 -2.44 -0.42 4.12
CA VAL A 10 -2.08 -1.84 3.97
C VAL A 10 -1.64 -2.13 2.55
N GLY A 11 -2.41 -1.74 1.54
CA GLY A 11 -2.06 -1.96 0.14
C GLY A 11 -0.75 -1.30 -0.26
N GLY A 12 -0.55 -0.04 0.12
CA GLY A 12 0.71 0.67 -0.10
C GLY A 12 1.88 0.01 0.61
N THR A 13 1.70 -0.46 1.85
CA THR A 13 2.75 -1.18 2.60
C THR A 13 3.15 -2.47 1.90
N LEU A 14 2.17 -3.30 1.52
CA LEU A 14 2.44 -4.58 0.87
C LEU A 14 3.09 -4.38 -0.50
N THR A 15 2.64 -3.40 -1.28
CA THR A 15 3.30 -3.03 -2.54
C THR A 15 4.73 -2.53 -2.30
N ALA A 16 4.98 -1.72 -1.27
CA ALA A 16 6.33 -1.26 -0.94
C ALA A 16 7.26 -2.42 -0.59
N LEU A 17 6.77 -3.38 0.19
CA LEU A 17 7.51 -4.59 0.55
C LEU A 17 7.78 -5.46 -0.68
N LEU A 18 6.81 -5.67 -1.57
CA LEU A 18 7.03 -6.41 -2.82
C LEU A 18 8.08 -5.73 -3.70
N ILE A 19 8.00 -4.42 -3.88
CA ILE A 19 8.98 -3.65 -4.65
C ILE A 19 10.37 -3.79 -4.05
N ALA A 20 10.50 -3.81 -2.72
CA ALA A 20 11.78 -3.99 -2.04
C ALA A 20 12.44 -5.37 -2.30
N LEU A 21 11.68 -6.35 -2.75
CA LEU A 21 12.16 -7.68 -3.12
C LEU A 21 12.55 -7.79 -4.60
N VAL A 22 12.12 -6.85 -5.44
CA VAL A 22 12.39 -6.87 -6.88
C VAL A 22 13.47 -5.82 -7.20
N PRO A 23 14.60 -6.22 -7.79
CA PRO A 23 15.64 -5.26 -8.19
C PRO A 23 15.17 -4.37 -9.35
N ASP A 24 15.76 -3.18 -9.44
CA ASP A 24 15.64 -2.26 -10.59
C ASP A 24 14.21 -1.86 -11.00
N VAL A 25 13.28 -1.87 -10.05
CA VAL A 25 11.90 -1.44 -10.30
C VAL A 25 11.87 0.06 -10.62
N PRO A 26 11.35 0.47 -11.78
CA PRO A 26 11.22 1.89 -12.11
C PRO A 26 10.07 2.52 -11.31
N TYR A 27 10.27 3.77 -10.89
CA TYR A 27 9.26 4.58 -10.18
C TYR A 27 8.66 3.91 -8.93
N PRO A 28 9.48 3.36 -8.01
CA PRO A 28 9.01 2.56 -6.89
C PRO A 28 8.02 3.34 -6.00
N ARG A 29 8.26 4.64 -5.78
CA ARG A 29 7.37 5.51 -5.01
C ARG A 29 5.98 5.65 -5.64
N THR A 30 5.93 5.83 -6.96
CA THR A 30 4.67 5.93 -7.69
C THR A 30 3.91 4.62 -7.64
N LEU A 31 4.60 3.49 -7.79
CA LEU A 31 3.98 2.17 -7.70
C LEU A 31 3.43 1.90 -6.30
N VAL A 32 4.07 2.37 -5.23
CA VAL A 32 3.51 2.31 -3.86
C VAL A 32 2.19 3.06 -3.76
N LEU A 33 2.09 4.27 -4.33
CA LEU A 33 0.83 5.03 -4.35
C LEU A 33 -0.25 4.32 -5.18
N ILE A 34 0.12 3.74 -6.33
CA ILE A 34 -0.78 2.92 -7.15
C ILE A 34 -1.25 1.70 -6.37
N GLY A 35 -0.37 1.05 -5.61
CA GLY A 35 -0.70 -0.10 -4.76
C GLY A 35 -1.70 0.23 -3.64
N GLY A 36 -1.52 1.38 -2.99
CA GLY A 36 -2.51 1.90 -2.05
C GLY A 36 -3.85 2.22 -2.74
N GLY A 37 -3.81 2.88 -3.91
CA GLY A 37 -5.01 3.17 -4.70
C GLY A 37 -5.72 1.91 -5.20
N TRP A 38 -4.97 0.87 -5.56
CA TRP A 38 -5.51 -0.44 -5.93
C TRP A 38 -6.35 -1.04 -4.80
N ALA A 39 -5.86 -1.00 -3.56
CA ALA A 39 -6.60 -1.48 -2.40
C ALA A 39 -7.92 -0.72 -2.16
N MET A 40 -8.02 0.53 -2.61
CA MET A 40 -9.22 1.37 -2.45
C MET A 40 -10.25 1.20 -3.56
N ILE A 41 -10.00 0.41 -4.62
CA ILE A 41 -10.95 0.28 -5.74
C ILE A 41 -12.34 -0.17 -5.25
N PRO A 42 -12.48 -1.19 -4.39
CA PRO A 42 -13.79 -1.59 -3.91
C PRO A 42 -14.48 -0.52 -3.03
N ASP A 43 -13.72 0.34 -2.34
CA ASP A 43 -14.27 1.47 -1.56
C ASP A 43 -15.05 2.48 -2.43
N ALA A 44 -14.92 2.45 -3.76
CA ALA A 44 -15.70 3.30 -4.66
C ALA A 44 -17.23 3.14 -4.46
N ALA A 45 -17.69 1.98 -3.98
CA ALA A 45 -19.09 1.75 -3.60
C ALA A 45 -19.59 2.72 -2.51
N LYS A 46 -18.69 3.23 -1.66
CA LYS A 46 -18.98 4.21 -0.60
C LYS A 46 -19.14 5.63 -1.16
N LEU A 47 -18.66 5.91 -2.37
CA LEU A 47 -18.77 7.21 -3.05
C LEU A 47 -19.97 7.27 -4.00
N ALA A 48 -20.29 6.15 -4.64
CA ALA A 48 -21.40 6.04 -5.58
C ALA A 48 -22.12 4.70 -5.41
N SER A 49 -23.41 4.77 -5.08
CA SER A 49 -24.26 3.59 -4.95
C SER A 49 -24.63 3.02 -6.32
N HIS A 50 -23.72 2.25 -6.91
CA HIS A 50 -23.92 1.53 -8.17
C HIS A 50 -23.94 0.01 -7.91
N PRO A 51 -24.91 -0.76 -8.43
CA PRO A 51 -25.03 -2.20 -8.13
C PRO A 51 -23.76 -3.01 -8.39
N ALA A 52 -23.06 -2.72 -9.49
CA ALA A 52 -21.79 -3.37 -9.80
C ALA A 52 -20.67 -3.08 -8.79
N LEU A 53 -20.61 -1.87 -8.22
CA LEU A 53 -19.59 -1.51 -7.23
C LEU A 53 -19.87 -2.18 -5.89
N LEU A 54 -21.13 -2.21 -5.46
CA LEU A 54 -21.56 -2.95 -4.28
C LEU A 54 -21.30 -4.45 -4.44
N ALA A 55 -21.65 -5.02 -5.60
CA ALA A 55 -21.38 -6.43 -5.89
C ALA A 55 -19.88 -6.75 -5.89
N LEU A 56 -19.02 -5.86 -6.37
CA LEU A 56 -17.57 -6.01 -6.29
C LEU A 56 -17.11 -5.97 -4.83
N HIS A 57 -17.45 -4.91 -4.09
CA HIS A 57 -17.09 -4.67 -2.70
C HIS A 57 -17.45 -5.86 -1.80
N ASP A 58 -18.66 -6.37 -1.94
CA ASP A 58 -19.16 -7.46 -1.10
C ASP A 58 -18.72 -8.85 -1.59
N SER A 59 -17.99 -8.96 -2.71
CA SER A 59 -17.56 -10.26 -3.24
C SER A 59 -16.25 -10.76 -2.62
N PRO A 60 -16.00 -12.09 -2.62
CA PRO A 60 -14.66 -12.62 -2.32
C PRO A 60 -13.57 -12.15 -3.29
N VAL A 61 -13.94 -11.70 -4.50
CA VAL A 61 -12.99 -11.17 -5.49
C VAL A 61 -12.40 -9.84 -5.01
N ALA A 62 -13.05 -9.13 -4.10
CA ALA A 62 -12.51 -7.92 -3.47
C ALA A 62 -11.15 -8.18 -2.79
N ASP A 63 -10.86 -9.41 -2.33
CA ASP A 63 -9.57 -9.73 -1.69
C ASP A 63 -8.37 -9.67 -2.66
N ILE A 64 -8.58 -9.62 -3.98
CA ILE A 64 -7.50 -9.33 -4.94
C ILE A 64 -6.97 -7.90 -4.77
N PHE A 65 -7.80 -6.99 -4.24
CA PHE A 65 -7.45 -5.62 -3.91
C PHE A 65 -6.82 -5.54 -2.52
N TRP A 66 -5.73 -6.31 -2.33
CA TRP A 66 -4.99 -6.39 -1.08
C TRP A 66 -5.82 -6.83 0.13
N PHE A 67 -6.53 -7.95 -0.01
CA PHE A 67 -7.35 -8.56 1.04
C PHE A 67 -8.46 -7.63 1.57
N HIS A 68 -9.02 -6.79 0.69
CA HIS A 68 -10.01 -5.76 1.03
C HIS A 68 -11.16 -6.29 1.90
N ARG A 69 -11.85 -7.35 1.44
CA ARG A 69 -12.99 -7.90 2.17
C ARG A 69 -12.54 -8.51 3.50
N THR A 70 -11.39 -9.17 3.52
CA THR A 70 -10.81 -9.69 4.77
C THR A 70 -10.54 -8.56 5.78
N LEU A 71 -10.02 -7.42 5.32
CA LEU A 71 -9.77 -6.26 6.17
C LEU A 71 -11.07 -5.62 6.68
N ASP A 72 -12.12 -5.57 5.86
CA ASP A 72 -13.45 -5.13 6.29
C ASP A 72 -14.01 -6.01 7.43
N HIS A 73 -13.84 -7.33 7.37
CA HIS A 73 -14.24 -8.25 8.46
C HIS A 73 -13.34 -8.13 9.70
N LEU A 74 -12.08 -7.75 9.54
CA LEU A 74 -11.17 -7.52 10.68
C LEU A 74 -11.40 -6.16 11.34
N ASP A 75 -11.93 -5.19 10.61
CA ASP A 75 -12.28 -3.85 11.09
C ASP A 75 -13.75 -3.51 10.81
N GLU A 76 -14.67 -4.36 11.26
CA GLU A 76 -16.13 -4.14 11.10
C GLU A 76 -16.62 -2.83 11.73
N SER A 77 -15.88 -2.33 12.73
CA SER A 77 -16.24 -1.12 13.50
C SER A 77 -15.81 0.21 12.85
N ASP A 78 -15.14 0.18 11.70
CA ASP A 78 -14.50 1.36 11.10
C ASP A 78 -13.60 2.08 12.12
N SER A 79 -12.59 1.34 12.64
CA SER A 79 -11.74 1.75 13.75
C SER A 79 -10.67 2.74 13.31
N VAL A 80 -10.81 3.98 13.79
CA VAL A 80 -9.77 5.03 13.66
C VAL A 80 -8.42 4.54 14.21
N ARG A 81 -8.42 3.72 15.26
CA ARG A 81 -7.18 3.18 15.85
C ARG A 81 -6.45 2.26 14.89
N LEU A 82 -7.16 1.31 14.26
CA LEU A 82 -6.55 0.37 13.31
C LEU A 82 -6.02 1.11 12.08
N ALA A 83 -6.81 2.04 11.53
CA ALA A 83 -6.37 2.88 10.42
C ALA A 83 -5.13 3.71 10.76
N SER A 84 -5.07 4.29 11.96
CA SER A 84 -3.91 5.06 12.42
C SER A 84 -2.65 4.21 12.56
N VAL A 85 -2.77 3.01 13.13
CA VAL A 85 -1.64 2.07 13.24
C VAL A 85 -1.15 1.64 11.86
N ALA A 86 -2.05 1.28 10.96
CA ALA A 86 -1.69 0.91 9.59
C ALA A 86 -0.98 2.06 8.86
N LEU A 87 -1.47 3.30 9.01
CA LEU A 87 -0.85 4.49 8.44
C LEU A 87 0.57 4.73 8.99
N VAL A 88 0.78 4.57 10.31
CA VAL A 88 2.11 4.67 10.91
C VAL A 88 3.04 3.59 10.37
N ILE A 89 2.57 2.35 10.25
CA ILE A 89 3.36 1.25 9.65
C ILE A 89 3.75 1.60 8.22
N PHE A 90 2.81 2.09 7.42
CA PHE A 90 3.05 2.51 6.04
C PHE A 90 4.13 3.59 5.95
N ILE A 91 4.05 4.63 6.79
CA ILE A 91 5.03 5.72 6.86
C ILE A 91 6.41 5.17 7.25
N VAL A 92 6.47 4.28 8.26
CA VAL A 92 7.74 3.69 8.71
C VAL A 92 8.38 2.84 7.62
N VAL A 93 7.62 1.96 6.99
CA VAL A 93 8.12 1.07 5.92
C VAL A 93 8.64 1.88 4.73
N THR A 94 7.86 2.85 4.25
CA THR A 94 8.27 3.70 3.11
C THR A 94 9.50 4.52 3.44
N SER A 95 9.60 5.09 4.65
CA SER A 95 10.78 5.83 5.11
C SER A 95 12.03 4.95 5.20
N LEU A 96 11.90 3.71 5.69
CA LEU A 96 13.02 2.76 5.79
C LEU A 96 13.53 2.35 4.41
N LEU A 97 12.62 2.07 3.48
CA LEU A 97 12.97 1.69 2.11
C LEU A 97 13.61 2.85 1.36
N GLU A 98 13.07 4.06 1.50
CA GLU A 98 13.64 5.25 0.92
C GLU A 98 15.05 5.54 1.47
N ARG A 99 15.24 5.45 2.79
CA ARG A 99 16.55 5.59 3.41
C ARG A 99 17.56 4.57 2.88
N ARG A 100 17.14 3.32 2.64
CA ARG A 100 17.99 2.28 2.03
C ARG A 100 18.36 2.64 0.60
N SER A 101 17.40 3.09 -0.22
CA SER A 101 17.64 3.52 -1.59
C SER A 101 18.61 4.70 -1.68
N TYR A 102 18.57 5.65 -0.74
CA TYR A 102 19.50 6.78 -0.73
C TYR A 102 20.93 6.42 -0.30
N ARG A 103 21.13 5.35 0.47
CA ARG A 103 22.48 4.90 0.88
C ARG A 103 23.14 3.90 -0.05
N ALA A 104 22.35 3.15 -0.82
CA ALA A 104 22.86 2.26 -1.86
C ALA A 104 23.82 2.92 -2.88
N PRO A 105 23.65 4.19 -3.31
CA PRO A 105 24.57 4.82 -4.27
C PRO A 105 25.99 5.14 -3.76
N GLU A 106 26.26 5.18 -2.46
CA GLU A 106 27.60 5.53 -1.95
C GLU A 106 28.64 4.40 -2.19
N VAL A 107 28.22 3.13 -2.11
CA VAL A 107 29.12 1.96 -2.26
C VAL A 107 29.68 1.82 -3.69
N VAL A 108 29.01 2.37 -4.70
CA VAL A 108 29.49 2.37 -6.09
C VAL A 108 30.45 3.52 -6.37
N ARG A 109 30.33 4.62 -5.61
CA ARG A 109 31.12 5.85 -5.83
C ARG A 109 32.53 5.74 -5.26
N GLU A 110 32.71 5.06 -4.13
CA GLU A 110 34.05 4.79 -3.56
C GLU A 110 34.91 3.84 -4.41
N ARG A 111 34.30 3.07 -5.33
CA ARG A 111 35.02 2.16 -6.22
C ARG A 111 35.42 2.80 -7.56
N GLY A 112 34.93 4.00 -7.86
CA GLY A 112 35.16 4.71 -9.12
C GLY A 112 36.22 5.82 -9.05
N ASP A 113 36.59 6.28 -7.86
CA ASP A 113 37.60 7.34 -7.65
C ASP A 113 39.01 6.77 -7.35
N GLY A 114 39.21 5.46 -7.58
CA GLY A 114 40.45 4.73 -7.25
C GLY A 114 41.29 4.25 -8.44
N ASP A 115 40.88 4.54 -9.68
CA ASP A 115 41.62 4.25 -10.93
C ASP A 115 42.00 5.56 -11.64
#